data_AF-A0A357KLM8-F1
#
_entry.id   AF-A0A357KLM8-F1
#
_cell.length_a   1.000
_cell.length_b   1.000
_cell.length_c   1.000
_cell.angle_alpha   90.00
_cell.angle_beta   90.00
_cell.angle_gamma   90.00
#
_symmetry.space_group_name_H-M   'P 1'
#
loop_
_entity.id
_entity.type
_entity.pdbx_description
1 polymer ?
#
loop_
_entity_poly.entity_id
_entity_poly.type
_entity_poly.pdbx_seq_one_letter_code
_entity_poly.pdbx_strand_id
1 'polypeptide(L)'
;MNTATNVDPAEIAKFEALASRWWDPNSEFKPLHDINPLRLDYIDRYANIAGKTVLDVGCGGGILSEAMASYGADVTGIDMGEAPLSVAELHLLESGRKVTYQKITVEALAQEVPGSFDAITCMEML
;
A
#
# COMPACT_ATOMS: atom_id res chain seq x y z
N MET A 1 18.46 -22.65 4.20
CA MET A 1 17.54 -21.50 4.16
C MET A 1 16.49 -21.83 3.12
N ASN A 2 15.21 -21.78 3.46
CA ASN A 2 14.14 -22.09 2.52
C ASN A 2 14.14 -21.02 1.44
N THR A 3 14.40 -21.39 0.19
CA THR A 3 14.48 -20.48 -0.97
C THR A 3 13.13 -20.21 -1.60
N ALA A 4 12.04 -20.65 -0.97
CA ALA A 4 10.69 -20.35 -1.42
C ALA A 4 10.38 -18.88 -1.11
N THR A 5 10.12 -18.10 -2.16
CA THR A 5 9.60 -16.74 -2.05
C THR A 5 8.29 -16.79 -1.27
N ASN A 6 8.14 -15.94 -0.24
CA ASN A 6 6.96 -15.90 0.62
C ASN A 6 5.79 -15.18 -0.08
N VAL A 7 5.28 -15.80 -1.14
CA VAL A 7 4.28 -15.23 -2.04
C VAL A 7 3.35 -16.35 -2.50
N ASP A 8 2.04 -16.11 -2.47
CA ASP A 8 1.04 -16.98 -3.10
C ASP A 8 0.62 -16.41 -4.47
N PRO A 9 1.01 -17.04 -5.59
CA PRO A 9 0.62 -16.57 -6.93
C PRO A 9 -0.89 -16.57 -7.16
N ALA A 10 -1.65 -17.45 -6.51
CA ALA A 10 -3.10 -17.52 -6.68
C ALA A 10 -3.80 -16.31 -6.06
N GLU A 11 -3.36 -15.87 -4.88
CA GLU A 11 -3.89 -14.66 -4.25
C GLU A 11 -3.50 -13.41 -5.06
N ILE A 12 -2.26 -13.32 -5.58
CA ILE A 12 -1.89 -12.21 -6.48
C ILE A 12 -2.82 -12.16 -7.69
N ALA A 13 -3.01 -13.28 -8.38
CA ALA A 13 -3.83 -13.33 -9.60
C ALA A 13 -5.28 -12.88 -9.34
N LYS A 14 -5.83 -13.18 -8.16
CA LYS A 14 -7.16 -12.73 -7.75
C LYS A 14 -7.24 -11.19 -7.66
N PHE A 15 -6.24 -10.54 -7.06
CA PHE A 15 -6.20 -9.08 -6.96
C PHE A 15 -5.87 -8.42 -8.31
N GLU A 16 -5.02 -9.02 -9.13
CA GLU A 16 -4.76 -8.53 -10.49
C GLU A 16 -6.03 -8.51 -11.36
N ALA A 17 -6.88 -9.53 -11.26
CA ALA A 17 -8.14 -9.59 -11.99
C ALA A 17 -9.13 -8.48 -11.62
N LEU A 18 -9.01 -7.91 -10.42
CA LEU A 18 -9.89 -6.85 -9.89
C LEU A 18 -9.26 -5.45 -9.98
N ALA A 19 -8.00 -5.34 -10.44
CA ALA A 19 -7.21 -4.13 -10.33
C ALA A 19 -7.89 -2.87 -10.89
N SER A 20 -8.51 -2.95 -12.07
CA SER A 20 -9.13 -1.80 -12.72
C SER A 20 -10.31 -1.18 -11.95
N ARG A 21 -10.83 -1.86 -10.92
CA ARG A 21 -11.95 -1.41 -10.10
C ARG A 21 -11.53 -0.93 -8.71
N TRP A 22 -10.23 -0.84 -8.44
CA TRP A 22 -9.70 -0.52 -7.11
C TRP A 22 -10.21 0.81 -6.56
N TRP A 23 -10.31 1.83 -7.42
CA TRP A 23 -10.74 3.18 -7.04
C TRP A 23 -12.24 3.46 -7.27
N ASP A 24 -13.02 2.46 -7.69
CA ASP A 24 -14.49 2.58 -7.70
C ASP A 24 -15.03 2.38 -6.27
N PRO A 25 -15.64 3.39 -5.63
CA PRO A 25 -16.13 3.30 -4.26
C PRO A 25 -17.34 2.35 -4.11
N ASN A 26 -17.89 1.83 -5.21
CA ASN A 26 -18.96 0.84 -5.20
C ASN A 26 -18.53 -0.56 -5.68
N SER A 27 -17.21 -0.81 -5.82
CA SER A 27 -16.66 -2.10 -6.23
C SER A 27 -16.50 -3.09 -5.08
N GLU A 28 -15.83 -4.20 -5.35
CA GLU A 28 -15.36 -5.17 -4.36
C GLU A 28 -14.47 -4.52 -3.28
N PHE A 29 -13.85 -3.38 -3.58
CA PHE A 29 -13.00 -2.63 -2.65
C PHE A 29 -13.76 -1.57 -1.84
N LYS A 30 -15.08 -1.46 -2.00
CA LYS A 30 -15.92 -0.55 -1.19
C LYS A 30 -15.62 -0.62 0.32
N PRO A 31 -15.46 -1.81 0.95
CA PRO A 31 -15.14 -1.86 2.37
C PRO A 31 -13.80 -1.17 2.72
N LEU A 32 -12.82 -1.22 1.83
CA LEU A 32 -11.53 -0.53 2.02
C LEU A 32 -11.69 0.99 1.93
N HIS A 33 -12.53 1.49 1.02
CA HIS A 33 -12.88 2.91 0.94
C HIS A 33 -13.62 3.37 2.20
N ASP A 34 -14.63 2.62 2.62
CA ASP A 34 -15.45 2.95 3.80
C ASP A 34 -14.62 2.97 5.10
N ILE A 35 -13.68 2.03 5.28
CA ILE A 35 -12.85 1.94 6.49
C ILE A 35 -11.67 2.92 6.47
N ASN A 36 -11.27 3.43 5.29
CA ASN A 36 -10.02 4.19 5.14
C ASN A 36 -9.91 5.39 6.08
N PRO A 37 -10.94 6.25 6.23
CA PRO A 37 -10.86 7.40 7.15
C PRO A 37 -10.59 6.96 8.59
N LEU A 38 -11.22 5.87 9.06
CA LEU A 38 -11.07 5.39 10.43
C LEU A 38 -9.67 4.83 10.70
N ARG A 39 -9.13 4.03 9.78
CA ARG A 39 -7.77 3.47 9.95
C ARG A 39 -6.70 4.55 9.80
N LEU A 40 -6.89 5.51 8.89
CA LEU A 40 -5.97 6.64 8.74
C LEU A 40 -5.92 7.49 10.02
N ASP A 41 -7.06 7.84 10.59
CA ASP A 41 -7.13 8.59 11.85
C ASP A 41 -6.53 7.81 13.02
N TYR A 42 -6.70 6.49 13.05
CA TYR A 42 -6.05 5.63 14.03
C TYR A 42 -4.51 5.68 13.87
N ILE A 43 -4.02 5.49 12.65
CA ILE A 43 -2.59 5.52 12.34
C ILE A 43 -2.00 6.87 12.75
N ASP A 44 -2.59 7.99 12.33
CA ASP A 44 -2.04 9.32 12.63
C ASP A 44 -2.09 9.65 14.12
N ARG A 45 -3.17 9.26 14.83
CA ARG A 45 -3.27 9.45 16.28
C ARG A 45 -2.12 8.83 17.05
N TYR A 46 -1.67 7.64 16.65
CA TYR A 46 -0.65 6.89 17.39
C TYR A 46 0.76 7.08 16.82
N ALA A 47 0.88 7.31 15.51
CA ALA A 47 2.16 7.44 14.85
C ALA A 47 2.54 8.89 14.51
N ASN A 48 1.62 9.86 14.49
CA ASN A 48 1.85 11.25 14.04
C ASN A 48 2.63 11.29 12.72
N ILE A 49 1.98 10.89 11.61
CA ILE A 49 2.67 10.52 10.36
C ILE A 49 3.15 11.71 9.52
N ALA A 50 2.70 12.92 9.83
CA ALA A 50 3.15 14.12 9.13
C ALA A 50 4.68 14.29 9.21
N GLY A 51 5.32 14.39 8.04
CA GLY A 51 6.78 14.54 7.91
C GLY A 51 7.60 13.26 8.17
N LYS A 52 6.95 12.11 8.36
CA LYS A 52 7.61 10.81 8.62
C LYS A 52 7.76 9.99 7.35
N THR A 53 8.76 9.10 7.34
CA THR A 53 8.86 8.04 6.32
C THR A 53 7.98 6.85 6.71
N VAL A 54 7.04 6.48 5.85
CA VAL A 54 6.04 5.44 6.13
C VAL A 54 6.05 4.38 5.04
N LEU A 55 6.10 3.11 5.44
CA LEU A 55 5.97 1.97 4.54
C LEU A 55 4.55 1.39 4.62
N ASP A 56 3.91 1.16 3.47
CA ASP A 56 2.64 0.44 3.35
C ASP A 56 2.87 -0.93 2.67
N VAL A 57 2.83 -2.01 3.45
CA VAL A 57 3.08 -3.38 2.99
C VAL A 57 1.79 -4.00 2.47
N GLY A 58 1.80 -4.46 1.22
CA GLY A 58 0.59 -4.95 0.55
C GLY A 58 -0.34 -3.80 0.16
N CYS A 59 0.24 -2.73 -0.39
CA CYS A 59 -0.48 -1.47 -0.65
C CYS A 59 -1.57 -1.59 -1.74
N GLY A 60 -1.51 -2.63 -2.58
CA GLY A 60 -2.41 -2.85 -3.70
C GLY A 60 -2.55 -1.62 -4.59
N GLY A 61 -3.79 -1.18 -4.81
CA GLY A 61 -4.11 0.01 -5.60
C GLY A 61 -3.91 1.35 -4.88
N GLY A 62 -3.33 1.37 -3.68
CA GLY A 62 -2.80 2.61 -3.08
C GLY A 62 -3.76 3.42 -2.19
N ILE A 63 -4.94 2.90 -1.85
CA ILE A 63 -5.97 3.62 -1.06
C ILE A 63 -5.42 4.20 0.25
N LEU A 64 -4.70 3.38 1.03
CA LEU A 64 -4.13 3.83 2.30
C LEU A 64 -2.88 4.68 2.07
N SER A 65 -2.00 4.26 1.15
CA SER A 65 -0.76 4.96 0.85
C SER A 65 -1.00 6.42 0.44
N GLU A 66 -1.92 6.67 -0.49
CA GLU A 66 -2.27 8.03 -0.92
C GLU A 66 -2.93 8.85 0.18
N ALA A 67 -3.73 8.21 1.04
CA ALA A 67 -4.37 8.87 2.16
C ALA A 67 -3.34 9.28 3.23
N MET A 68 -2.35 8.45 3.53
CA MET A 68 -1.23 8.81 4.40
C MET A 68 -0.39 9.96 3.81
N ALA A 69 -0.13 9.94 2.51
CA ALA A 69 0.54 11.05 1.83
C ALA A 69 -0.29 12.35 1.90
N SER A 70 -1.62 12.25 1.93
CA SER A 70 -2.50 13.42 2.14
C SER A 70 -2.36 14.04 3.54
N TYR A 71 -1.95 13.26 4.54
CA TYR A 71 -1.62 13.72 5.90
C TYR A 71 -0.17 14.19 6.03
N GLY A 72 0.57 14.26 4.92
CA GLY A 72 1.93 14.80 4.87
C GLY A 72 3.04 13.80 5.19
N ALA A 73 2.75 12.49 5.18
CA ALA A 73 3.77 11.46 5.24
C ALA A 73 4.55 11.34 3.91
N ASP A 74 5.81 10.94 3.98
CA ASP A 74 6.59 10.47 2.84
C ASP A 74 6.41 8.95 2.72
N VAL A 75 5.59 8.53 1.75
CA VAL A 75 5.05 7.16 1.71
C VAL A 75 5.72 6.33 0.62
N THR A 76 6.16 5.14 0.99
CA THR A 76 6.48 4.05 0.08
C THR A 76 5.43 2.95 0.22
N GLY A 77 4.75 2.61 -0.86
CA GLY A 77 3.87 1.44 -0.94
C GLY A 77 4.55 0.29 -1.66
N ILE A 78 4.48 -0.93 -1.10
CA ILE A 78 4.99 -2.13 -1.77
C ILE A 78 3.89 -3.16 -1.98
N ASP A 79 3.95 -3.86 -3.10
CA ASP A 79 3.07 -4.99 -3.41
C ASP A 79 3.79 -5.96 -4.36
N MET A 80 3.25 -7.16 -4.55
CA MET A 80 3.75 -8.11 -5.55
C MET A 80 2.87 -8.17 -6.80
N GLY A 81 1.63 -7.66 -6.75
CA GLY A 81 0.74 -7.54 -7.89
C GLY A 81 1.10 -6.38 -8.80
N GLU A 82 1.35 -6.65 -10.08
CA GLU A 82 1.77 -5.62 -11.04
C GLU A 82 0.60 -4.72 -11.47
N ALA A 83 -0.57 -5.32 -11.68
CA ALA A 83 -1.76 -4.57 -12.06
C ALA A 83 -2.27 -3.63 -10.95
N PRO A 84 -2.35 -4.05 -9.66
CA PRO A 84 -2.66 -3.13 -8.57
C PRO A 84 -1.70 -1.94 -8.47
N LEU A 85 -0.38 -2.18 -8.54
CA LEU A 85 0.61 -1.09 -8.50
C LEU A 85 0.45 -0.12 -9.69
N SER A 86 0.21 -0.65 -10.89
CA SER A 86 -0.05 0.18 -12.08
C SER A 86 -1.28 1.07 -11.89
N VAL A 87 -2.32 0.56 -11.24
CA VAL A 87 -3.53 1.32 -10.91
C VAL A 87 -3.25 2.39 -9.86
N ALA A 88 -2.43 2.08 -8.85
CA ALA A 88 -2.00 3.03 -7.84
C ALA A 88 -1.20 4.19 -8.48
N GLU A 89 -0.21 3.88 -9.32
CA GLU A 89 0.59 4.86 -10.04
C GLU A 89 -0.25 5.73 -10.99
N LEU A 90 -1.22 5.14 -11.69
CA LEU A 90 -2.14 5.88 -12.55
C LEU A 90 -2.99 6.86 -11.73
N HIS A 91 -3.51 6.42 -10.58
CA HIS A 91 -4.35 7.27 -9.74
C HIS A 91 -3.58 8.44 -9.11
N LEU A 92 -2.26 8.32 -8.88
CA LEU A 92 -1.42 9.46 -8.48
C LEU A 92 -1.46 10.62 -9.49
N LEU A 93 -1.58 10.32 -10.79
CA LEU A 93 -1.70 11.34 -11.83
C LEU A 93 -3.00 12.14 -11.70
N GLU A 94 -4.06 11.51 -11.18
CA GLU A 94 -5.35 12.14 -10.94
C GLU A 94 -5.38 12.87 -9.60
N SER A 95 -4.83 12.27 -8.55
CA SER A 95 -4.88 12.79 -7.18
C SER A 95 -3.83 13.87 -6.89
N GLY A 96 -2.75 13.93 -7.68
CA GLY A 96 -1.63 14.83 -7.50
C GLY A 96 -0.78 14.53 -6.26
N ARG A 97 -0.96 13.35 -5.66
CA ARG A 97 -0.18 12.90 -4.50
C ARG A 97 1.21 12.41 -4.94
N LYS A 98 2.10 12.29 -3.96
CA LYS A 98 3.45 11.76 -4.15
C LYS A 98 3.61 10.55 -3.24
N VAL A 99 3.61 9.38 -3.85
CA VAL A 99 3.86 8.09 -3.20
C VAL A 99 4.85 7.35 -4.09
N THR A 100 5.82 6.67 -3.48
CA THR A 100 6.72 5.77 -4.19
C THR A 100 6.12 4.36 -4.18
N TYR A 101 5.88 3.77 -5.35
CA TYR A 101 5.41 2.39 -5.44
C TYR A 101 6.53 1.46 -5.92
N GLN A 102 6.64 0.28 -5.32
CA GLN A 102 7.67 -0.70 -5.70
C GLN A 102 7.13 -2.13 -5.68
N LYS A 103 7.41 -2.88 -6.75
CA LYS A 103 7.16 -4.32 -6.82
C LYS A 103 8.28 -5.10 -6.13
N ILE A 104 8.13 -5.39 -4.83
CA ILE A 104 9.14 -6.07 -4.01
C ILE A 104 8.48 -6.79 -2.84
N THR A 105 9.07 -7.90 -2.38
CA THR A 105 8.60 -8.54 -1.14
C THR A 105 9.12 -7.76 0.07
N VAL A 106 8.37 -7.83 1.18
CA VAL A 106 8.78 -7.15 2.42
C VAL A 106 10.10 -7.67 2.97
N GLU A 107 10.42 -8.96 2.78
CA GLU A 107 11.69 -9.55 3.22
C GLU A 107 12.88 -9.03 2.41
N ALA A 108 12.71 -8.85 1.10
CA ALA A 108 13.75 -8.28 0.25
C ALA A 108 13.98 -6.81 0.61
N LEU A 109 12.91 -6.01 0.77
CA LEU A 109 13.03 -4.61 1.19
C LEU A 109 13.71 -4.48 2.56
N ALA A 110 13.37 -5.36 3.51
CA ALA A 110 13.98 -5.37 4.84
C ALA A 110 15.49 -5.67 4.81
N GLN A 111 15.98 -6.39 3.79
CA GLN A 111 17.42 -6.60 3.56
C GLN A 111 18.09 -5.39 2.88
N GLU A 112 17.39 -4.73 1.96
CA GLU A 112 17.92 -3.58 1.21
C GLU A 112 18.05 -2.32 2.09
N VAL A 113 17.03 -2.03 2.89
CA VAL A 113 16.92 -0.76 3.66
C VAL A 113 16.46 -0.98 5.12
N PRO A 114 17.17 -1.78 5.93
CA PRO A 114 16.77 -2.09 7.30
C PRO A 114 16.66 -0.84 8.18
N GLY A 115 15.56 -0.74 8.96
CA GLY A 115 15.36 0.33 9.94
C GLY A 115 15.16 1.74 9.34
N SER A 116 14.72 1.83 8.08
CA SER A 116 14.63 3.10 7.33
C SER A 116 13.27 3.81 7.42
N PHE A 117 12.28 3.22 8.09
CA PHE A 117 10.92 3.76 8.19
C PHE A 117 10.55 4.10 9.63
N ASP A 118 9.93 5.26 9.83
CA ASP A 118 9.42 5.69 11.13
C ASP A 118 8.14 4.95 11.53
N ALA A 119 7.35 4.50 10.55
CA ALA A 119 6.15 3.69 10.73
C ALA A 119 5.96 2.70 9.58
N ILE A 120 5.33 1.56 9.89
CA ILE A 120 5.00 0.52 8.91
C ILE A 120 3.52 0.16 9.08
N THR A 121 2.74 0.21 8.00
CA THR A 121 1.38 -0.32 7.92
C THR A 121 1.40 -1.66 7.18
N CYS A 122 0.62 -2.62 7.68
CA CYS A 122 0.40 -3.93 7.07
C CYS A 122 -1.08 -4.28 7.28
N MET A 123 -1.92 -3.91 6.31
CA MET A 123 -3.38 -3.91 6.45
C MET A 123 -4.01 -4.84 5.41
N GLU A 124 -4.89 -5.74 5.84
CA GLU A 124 -5.52 -6.77 4.99
C GLU A 124 -4.52 -7.67 4.23
N MET A 125 -3.36 -7.90 4.84
CA MET A 125 -2.25 -8.71 4.32
C MET A 125 -1.84 -9.73 5.42
N LEU A 126 -1.51 -10.97 5.03
CA LEU A 126 -1.18 -12.08 5.92
C LEU A 126 0.12 -12.77 5.50
#